data_AF-A0A6V7TNB1-F1
#
_entry.id   AF-A0A6V7TNB1-F1
#
_cell.length_a   1.000
_cell.length_b   1.000
_cell.length_c   1.000
_cell.angle_alpha   90.00
_cell.angle_beta   90.00
_cell.angle_gamma   90.00
#
_symmetry.space_group_name_H-M   'P 1'
#
loop_
_entity.id
_entity.type
_entity.pdbx_description
1 polymer ?
#
loop_
_entity_poly.entity_id
_entity_poly.type
_entity_poly.pdbx_seq_one_letter_code
_entity_poly.pdbx_strand_id
1 'polypeptide(L)'
;MENNRKLSAQTRRQRFALNNTKSEGGNVENNCEFLFEKQQNIFVNQNTILSVSSSFLDRKVENIQNSPKMGGKLKDLKNQKISLNKEEKCYKNNNKIQQQQQPLNQNDFNLMERGHRVCKLIALKKFDIIYFRLWLNTQTQQIVLSKWNNNFNHTNSSCSSLDINCSSSSTLEEQIEINSRSFSTTIPPKYSTATTSTRSCSSTSSFSSLKTQTLDLRLIKDVQVLSQIGTTMQITEKWRRDSALQRFDKNTVLCISWGVTFIPNNWLILFDNKELCNLWCQGLRQLCLEQANASQALIVERWLRKQFCSLLVHPTDNACISIKHMKPFVQQRLQCKISGKQLQEIIENEMGFESFVFAHNWLLNFHSLFMSMFSDFVHPQNEQKMNFRKFVDFLKNVQNDELGKSPELASDYLRRYFRDVDPDRDIAEPWLSTSEFVDYLFSCDNSLFDPVNKEVVHDMTKPLTHYWISSSHNTYLTGDQLKSESSLDAYARSLLLGCRCVELDCWDGPQRRGPNGETIIDIVIYHGYTMTSKLALKDVLQTIKHYAFQTSDYPLILSIEDNCSVPAQRQMAIDIQEVLGDLLLTSPISRDEWELPSPSALRNKIILKHKKLREEQQENDNLNNSFFIRR
;
A
#
# COMPACT_ATOMS: atom_id res chain seq x y z
N MET A 1 38.28 -22.44 25.57
CA MET A 1 37.54 -21.38 24.83
C MET A 1 38.16 -21.02 23.47
N GLU A 2 39.29 -21.60 23.03
CA GLU A 2 39.85 -21.34 21.68
C GLU A 2 39.32 -22.26 20.57
N ASN A 3 38.84 -23.47 20.88
CA ASN A 3 38.32 -24.39 19.85
C ASN A 3 36.94 -23.99 19.28
N ASN A 4 36.12 -23.24 20.04
CA ASN A 4 34.83 -22.72 19.54
C ASN A 4 34.98 -21.50 18.62
N ARG A 5 36.14 -20.81 18.63
CA ARG A 5 36.41 -19.69 17.71
C ARG A 5 36.87 -20.16 16.32
N LYS A 6 37.46 -21.37 16.21
CA LYS A 6 37.89 -21.93 14.92
C LYS A 6 36.74 -22.55 14.11
N LEU A 7 35.75 -23.17 14.76
CA LEU A 7 34.55 -23.67 14.08
C LEU A 7 33.70 -22.53 13.47
N SER A 8 33.57 -21.40 14.17
CA SER A 8 32.85 -20.20 13.70
C SER A 8 33.43 -19.59 12.41
N ALA A 9 34.76 -19.67 12.23
CA ALA A 9 35.45 -19.12 11.06
C ALA A 9 35.34 -20.02 9.82
N GLN A 10 35.31 -21.35 10.00
CA GLN A 10 35.16 -22.31 8.90
C GLN A 10 33.73 -22.33 8.35
N THR A 11 32.71 -22.20 9.20
CA THR A 11 31.30 -22.10 8.76
C THR A 11 30.99 -20.79 8.02
N ARG A 12 31.74 -19.70 8.32
CA ARG A 12 31.62 -18.42 7.59
C ARG A 12 32.22 -18.45 6.18
N ARG A 13 33.26 -19.26 5.93
CA ARG A 13 33.87 -19.38 4.59
C ARG A 13 33.08 -20.28 3.64
N GLN A 14 32.35 -21.29 4.14
CA GLN A 14 31.49 -22.12 3.29
C GLN A 14 30.17 -21.43 2.89
N ARG A 15 29.65 -20.47 3.67
CA ARG A 15 28.47 -19.67 3.28
C ARG A 15 28.76 -18.61 2.20
N PHE A 16 30.01 -18.16 2.07
CA PHE A 16 30.38 -17.20 1.01
C PHE A 16 30.57 -17.84 -0.37
N ALA A 17 30.73 -19.17 -0.45
CA ALA A 17 30.90 -19.88 -1.71
C ALA A 17 29.57 -20.31 -2.38
N LEU A 18 28.47 -20.35 -1.63
CA LEU A 18 27.13 -20.74 -2.13
C LEU A 18 26.27 -19.57 -2.63
N ASN A 19 26.70 -18.32 -2.42
CA ASN A 19 25.98 -17.12 -2.88
C ASN A 19 26.48 -16.55 -4.22
N ASN A 20 27.41 -17.23 -4.91
CA ASN A 20 27.98 -16.76 -6.18
C ASN A 20 27.53 -17.55 -7.42
N THR A 21 26.51 -18.40 -7.32
CA THR A 21 25.83 -18.92 -8.51
C THR A 21 24.90 -17.84 -9.05
N LYS A 22 25.30 -17.25 -10.18
CA LYS A 22 24.53 -16.33 -11.02
C LYS A 22 23.05 -16.74 -11.07
N SER A 23 22.18 -16.01 -10.37
CA SER A 23 20.75 -16.01 -10.67
C SER A 23 20.57 -15.14 -11.90
N GLU A 24 20.34 -15.78 -13.04
CA GLU A 24 19.85 -15.11 -14.24
C GLU A 24 18.58 -14.33 -13.90
N GLY A 25 18.49 -13.09 -14.40
CA GLY A 25 17.43 -12.16 -14.09
C GLY A 25 16.06 -12.68 -14.55
N GLY A 26 15.25 -13.13 -13.60
CA GLY A 26 13.80 -13.21 -13.72
C GLY A 26 13.18 -12.08 -12.91
N ASN A 27 12.42 -11.20 -13.58
CA ASN A 27 11.65 -10.14 -12.93
C ASN A 27 10.67 -10.73 -11.90
N VAL A 28 10.80 -10.28 -10.66
CA VAL A 28 9.99 -10.66 -9.48
C VAL A 28 8.62 -9.95 -9.48
N GLU A 29 7.98 -9.80 -10.65
CA GLU A 29 6.68 -9.12 -10.74
C GLU A 29 5.51 -10.03 -10.36
N ASN A 30 5.65 -11.37 -10.46
CA ASN A 30 4.52 -12.29 -10.29
C ASN A 30 4.38 -12.90 -8.88
N ASN A 31 5.37 -12.75 -7.99
CA ASN A 31 5.25 -13.17 -6.58
C ASN A 31 4.77 -12.03 -5.66
N CYS A 32 4.28 -10.93 -6.22
CA CYS A 32 3.94 -9.72 -5.47
C CYS A 32 2.58 -9.77 -4.77
N GLU A 33 1.65 -10.67 -5.13
CA GLU A 33 0.25 -10.62 -4.64
C GLU A 33 0.12 -10.85 -3.12
N PHE A 34 0.94 -11.71 -2.52
CA PHE A 34 0.86 -11.96 -1.06
C PHE A 34 1.40 -10.80 -0.21
N LEU A 35 2.42 -10.09 -0.70
CA LEU A 35 2.86 -8.81 -0.11
C LEU A 35 1.87 -7.68 -0.43
N PHE A 36 1.16 -7.78 -1.55
CA PHE A 36 0.15 -6.84 -1.97
C PHE A 36 -1.08 -6.87 -1.05
N GLU A 37 -1.58 -8.05 -0.66
CA GLU A 37 -2.73 -8.18 0.26
C GLU A 37 -2.43 -7.59 1.63
N LYS A 38 -1.29 -7.91 2.26
CA LYS A 38 -0.92 -7.30 3.56
C LYS A 38 -0.72 -5.78 3.46
N GLN A 39 -0.28 -5.27 2.31
CA GLN A 39 -0.04 -3.83 2.12
C GLN A 39 -1.28 -3.06 1.65
N GLN A 40 -2.22 -3.67 0.92
CA GLN A 40 -3.54 -3.10 0.62
C GLN A 40 -4.42 -3.10 1.87
N ASN A 41 -4.26 -4.10 2.74
CA ASN A 41 -4.92 -4.11 4.03
C ASN A 41 -4.56 -2.91 4.91
N ILE A 42 -3.44 -2.20 4.71
CA ILE A 42 -3.16 -0.95 5.44
C ILE A 42 -4.17 0.16 5.07
N PHE A 43 -4.65 0.19 3.82
CA PHE A 43 -5.63 1.17 3.34
C PHE A 43 -7.06 0.84 3.82
N VAL A 44 -7.37 -0.45 3.98
CA VAL A 44 -8.73 -0.95 4.23
C VAL A 44 -8.98 -1.34 5.70
N ASN A 45 -7.94 -1.63 6.49
CA ASN A 45 -8.07 -2.36 7.77
C ASN A 45 -8.84 -1.65 8.87
N GLN A 46 -9.06 -0.34 8.84
CA GLN A 46 -9.69 0.28 10.01
C GLN A 46 -11.23 0.25 9.98
N ASN A 47 -11.87 0.19 8.81
CA ASN A 47 -13.34 0.12 8.71
C ASN A 47 -13.88 -1.31 8.68
N THR A 48 -13.16 -2.26 8.07
CA THR A 48 -13.64 -3.65 7.87
C THR A 48 -13.36 -4.55 9.07
N ILE A 49 -12.26 -4.34 9.81
CA ILE A 49 -11.95 -5.14 11.02
C ILE A 49 -13.00 -4.91 12.11
N LEU A 50 -13.50 -3.68 12.30
CA LEU A 50 -14.47 -3.36 13.34
C LEU A 50 -15.87 -3.93 13.05
N SER A 51 -16.32 -3.89 11.79
CA SER A 51 -17.64 -4.39 11.38
C SER A 51 -17.71 -5.93 11.37
N VAL A 52 -16.66 -6.58 10.86
CA VAL A 52 -16.56 -8.05 10.84
C VAL A 52 -16.39 -8.61 12.26
N SER A 53 -15.56 -7.96 13.10
CA SER A 53 -15.36 -8.36 14.51
C SER A 53 -16.62 -8.21 15.36
N SER A 54 -17.43 -7.16 15.13
CA SER A 54 -18.73 -7.01 15.80
C SER A 54 -19.68 -8.15 15.43
N SER A 55 -19.82 -8.46 14.14
CA SER A 55 -20.71 -9.52 13.66
C SER A 55 -20.32 -10.92 14.15
N PHE A 56 -19.01 -11.17 14.30
CA PHE A 56 -18.48 -12.44 14.80
C PHE A 56 -18.64 -12.58 16.32
N LEU A 57 -18.50 -11.48 17.07
CA LEU A 57 -18.79 -11.45 18.51
C LEU A 57 -20.28 -11.58 18.81
N ASP A 58 -21.16 -11.01 17.98
CA ASP A 58 -22.60 -11.19 18.10
C ASP A 58 -22.98 -12.68 17.96
N ARG A 59 -22.42 -13.38 16.95
CA ARG A 59 -22.58 -14.84 16.80
C ARG A 59 -22.01 -15.64 17.97
N LYS A 60 -20.87 -15.24 18.55
CA LYS A 60 -20.28 -15.91 19.74
C LYS A 60 -21.07 -15.67 21.02
N VAL A 61 -21.65 -14.47 21.20
CA VAL A 61 -22.49 -14.14 22.37
C VAL A 61 -23.82 -14.90 22.30
N GLU A 62 -24.45 -14.97 21.13
CA GLU A 62 -25.67 -15.77 20.92
C GLU A 62 -25.43 -17.27 21.15
N ASN A 63 -24.31 -17.81 20.64
CA ASN A 63 -23.98 -19.22 20.83
C ASN A 63 -23.68 -19.61 22.29
N ILE A 64 -23.24 -18.67 23.13
CA ILE A 64 -22.91 -18.93 24.54
C ILE A 64 -24.08 -18.64 25.48
N GLN A 65 -24.99 -17.73 25.12
CA GLN A 65 -26.23 -17.50 25.88
C GLN A 65 -27.13 -18.74 25.95
N ASN A 66 -27.02 -19.65 24.99
CA ASN A 66 -27.77 -20.91 24.95
C ASN A 66 -27.11 -22.07 25.73
N SER A 67 -26.00 -21.84 26.46
CA SER A 67 -25.26 -22.89 27.20
C SER A 67 -25.27 -22.65 28.72
N PRO A 68 -25.78 -23.59 29.56
CA PRO A 68 -26.02 -23.34 31.00
C PRO A 68 -24.77 -23.26 31.91
N LYS A 69 -23.54 -23.37 31.39
CA LYS A 69 -22.32 -23.58 32.23
C LYS A 69 -21.19 -22.56 32.07
N MET A 70 -21.41 -21.40 31.43
CA MET A 70 -20.29 -20.51 31.01
C MET A 70 -20.42 -19.05 31.45
N GLY A 71 -20.83 -18.80 32.70
CA GLY A 71 -21.03 -17.44 33.23
C GLY A 71 -19.79 -16.53 33.24
N GLY A 72 -18.60 -17.10 33.45
CA GLY A 72 -17.32 -16.36 33.41
C GLY A 72 -16.93 -15.89 32.00
N LYS A 73 -16.92 -16.81 31.02
CA LYS A 73 -16.62 -16.46 29.60
C LYS A 73 -17.62 -15.48 29.01
N LEU A 74 -18.89 -15.54 29.42
CA LEU A 74 -19.90 -14.58 28.96
C LEU A 74 -19.61 -13.15 29.49
N LYS A 75 -19.03 -13.04 30.69
CA LYS A 75 -18.66 -11.74 31.28
C LYS A 75 -17.43 -11.15 30.58
N ASP A 76 -16.45 -11.97 30.23
CA ASP A 76 -15.26 -11.55 29.47
C ASP A 76 -15.60 -11.15 28.03
N LEU A 77 -16.47 -11.89 27.35
CA LEU A 77 -16.96 -11.53 26.01
C LEU A 77 -17.81 -10.25 26.03
N LYS A 78 -18.62 -10.03 27.06
CA LYS A 78 -19.36 -8.77 27.25
C LYS A 78 -18.42 -7.60 27.53
N ASN A 79 -17.35 -7.80 28.29
CA ASN A 79 -16.34 -6.77 28.54
C ASN A 79 -15.49 -6.48 27.30
N GLN A 80 -15.12 -7.49 26.51
CA GLN A 80 -14.50 -7.31 25.19
C GLN A 80 -15.45 -6.53 24.26
N LYS A 81 -16.74 -6.84 24.24
CA LYS A 81 -17.75 -6.08 23.48
C LYS A 81 -17.89 -4.64 23.96
N ILE A 82 -17.80 -4.37 25.26
CA ILE A 82 -17.83 -3.00 25.80
C ILE A 82 -16.55 -2.24 25.44
N SER A 83 -15.39 -2.89 25.47
CA SER A 83 -14.11 -2.28 25.08
C SER A 83 -14.08 -1.99 23.59
N LEU A 84 -14.51 -2.95 22.75
CA LEU A 84 -14.69 -2.77 21.31
C LEU A 84 -15.71 -1.69 21.00
N ASN A 85 -16.85 -1.61 21.71
CA ASN A 85 -17.81 -0.52 21.52
C ASN A 85 -17.29 0.86 21.97
N LYS A 86 -16.31 0.90 22.89
CA LYS A 86 -15.63 2.15 23.29
C LYS A 86 -14.57 2.56 22.28
N GLU A 87 -13.80 1.62 21.75
CA GLU A 87 -12.85 1.82 20.65
C GLU A 87 -13.58 2.21 19.36
N GLU A 88 -14.68 1.54 19.05
CA GLU A 88 -15.57 1.85 17.95
C GLU A 88 -16.23 3.23 18.15
N LYS A 89 -16.55 3.66 19.39
CA LYS A 89 -17.02 5.04 19.67
C LYS A 89 -15.93 6.10 19.54
N CYS A 90 -14.70 5.80 19.94
CA CYS A 90 -13.57 6.74 19.83
C CYS A 90 -13.12 6.89 18.36
N TYR A 91 -13.12 5.78 17.62
CA TYR A 91 -12.89 5.72 16.19
C TYR A 91 -14.06 6.33 15.39
N LYS A 92 -15.32 6.01 15.72
CA LYS A 92 -16.51 6.70 15.18
C LYS A 92 -16.55 8.17 15.55
N ASN A 93 -15.85 8.67 16.58
CA ASN A 93 -15.76 10.11 16.82
C ASN A 93 -14.72 10.80 15.91
N ASN A 94 -13.59 10.15 15.61
CA ASN A 94 -12.64 10.65 14.59
C ASN A 94 -13.18 10.47 13.15
N ASN A 95 -13.90 9.38 12.88
CA ASN A 95 -14.59 9.14 11.62
C ASN A 95 -15.98 9.81 11.55
N LYS A 96 -16.57 10.33 12.63
CA LYS A 96 -17.82 11.12 12.55
C LYS A 96 -17.61 12.42 11.77
N ILE A 97 -16.37 12.91 11.73
CA ILE A 97 -15.99 14.05 10.88
C ILE A 97 -15.84 13.60 9.41
N GLN A 98 -15.58 12.32 9.13
CA GLN A 98 -15.38 11.76 7.78
C GLN A 98 -16.61 11.02 7.18
N GLN A 99 -17.51 10.50 8.01
CA GLN A 99 -18.76 9.80 7.61
C GLN A 99 -19.95 10.75 7.43
N GLN A 100 -19.77 12.06 7.60
CA GLN A 100 -20.80 13.06 7.31
C GLN A 100 -20.86 13.46 5.82
N GLN A 101 -19.97 12.93 4.98
CA GLN A 101 -19.98 13.19 3.54
C GLN A 101 -20.65 12.02 2.83
N GLN A 102 -21.68 12.32 2.04
CA GLN A 102 -22.37 11.32 1.23
C GLN A 102 -21.37 10.66 0.25
N PRO A 103 -21.51 9.35 -0.04
CA PRO A 103 -20.68 8.71 -1.05
C PRO A 103 -20.84 9.42 -2.40
N LEU A 104 -19.76 9.46 -3.17
CA LEU A 104 -19.80 10.12 -4.47
C LEU A 104 -20.72 9.35 -5.41
N ASN A 105 -21.45 10.11 -6.24
CA ASN A 105 -22.36 9.55 -7.24
C ASN A 105 -21.67 9.45 -8.61
N GLN A 106 -22.36 8.89 -9.60
CA GLN A 106 -21.80 8.71 -10.95
C GLN A 106 -21.40 10.05 -11.61
N ASN A 107 -22.11 11.14 -11.35
CA ASN A 107 -21.76 12.45 -11.92
C ASN A 107 -20.42 12.94 -11.38
N ASP A 108 -20.12 12.67 -10.11
CA ASP A 108 -18.84 13.02 -9.50
C ASP A 108 -17.67 12.28 -10.15
N PHE A 109 -17.83 10.99 -10.44
CA PHE A 109 -16.84 10.22 -11.19
C PHE A 109 -16.71 10.71 -12.64
N ASN A 110 -17.82 11.02 -13.31
CA ASN A 110 -17.81 11.61 -14.65
C ASN A 110 -17.03 12.94 -14.67
N LEU A 111 -17.09 13.76 -13.60
CA LEU A 111 -16.27 14.96 -13.47
C LEU A 111 -14.78 14.60 -13.39
N MET A 112 -14.39 13.59 -12.60
CA MET A 112 -13.01 13.12 -12.52
C MET A 112 -12.48 12.60 -13.88
N GLU A 113 -13.32 11.97 -14.68
CA GLU A 113 -12.96 11.49 -16.03
C GLU A 113 -12.79 12.62 -17.06
N ARG A 114 -13.56 13.71 -16.97
CA ARG A 114 -13.36 14.91 -17.81
C ARG A 114 -11.97 15.49 -17.64
N GLY A 115 -11.41 15.36 -16.44
CA GLY A 115 -10.07 15.77 -16.11
C GLY A 115 -9.93 17.24 -15.76
N HIS A 116 -8.98 17.53 -14.89
CA HIS A 116 -8.80 18.85 -14.28
C HIS A 116 -7.37 19.35 -14.44
N ARG A 117 -7.23 20.67 -14.53
CA ARG A 117 -5.92 21.32 -14.48
C ARG A 117 -5.40 21.26 -13.05
N VAL A 118 -4.18 20.75 -12.89
CA VAL A 118 -3.51 20.60 -11.60
C VAL A 118 -2.04 20.95 -11.73
N CYS A 119 -1.36 21.20 -10.61
CA CYS A 119 0.09 21.33 -10.56
C CYS A 119 0.70 20.19 -9.75
N LYS A 120 1.71 19.51 -10.30
CA LYS A 120 2.47 18.50 -9.57
C LYS A 120 3.69 19.14 -8.89
N LEU A 121 3.70 19.15 -7.56
CA LEU A 121 4.80 19.69 -6.78
C LEU A 121 5.95 18.67 -6.71
N ILE A 122 7.13 19.02 -7.24
CA ILE A 122 8.31 18.14 -7.27
C ILE A 122 9.24 18.50 -6.10
N ALA A 123 9.43 17.55 -5.19
CA ALA A 123 10.13 17.78 -3.92
C ALA A 123 11.68 17.85 -4.00
N LEU A 124 12.30 17.80 -5.19
CA LEU A 124 13.76 17.57 -5.29
C LEU A 124 14.58 18.54 -6.16
N LYS A 125 13.99 19.33 -7.06
CA LYS A 125 14.73 20.27 -7.91
C LYS A 125 13.81 21.42 -8.30
N LYS A 126 14.18 22.66 -7.94
CA LYS A 126 13.58 23.97 -8.33
C LYS A 126 12.13 23.92 -8.84
N PHE A 127 11.23 24.53 -8.07
CA PHE A 127 9.79 24.61 -8.37
C PHE A 127 9.48 25.40 -9.65
N ASP A 128 9.58 24.73 -10.78
CA ASP A 128 8.83 25.14 -11.96
C ASP A 128 7.40 24.62 -11.79
N ILE A 129 6.44 25.53 -11.64
CA ILE A 129 5.01 25.19 -11.62
C ILE A 129 4.68 24.68 -13.03
N ILE A 130 4.59 23.36 -13.17
CA ILE A 130 4.18 22.72 -14.40
C ILE A 130 2.74 22.26 -14.21
N TYR A 131 1.87 22.77 -15.07
CA TYR A 131 0.47 22.37 -15.10
C TYR A 131 0.29 21.09 -15.91
N PHE A 132 -0.54 20.22 -15.38
CA PHE A 132 -0.92 18.94 -15.96
C PHE A 132 -2.45 18.83 -16.04
N ARG A 133 -2.94 17.99 -16.95
CA ARG A 133 -4.29 17.46 -16.88
C ARG A 133 -4.25 16.17 -16.08
N LEU A 134 -5.03 16.09 -15.00
CA LEU A 134 -5.25 14.89 -14.22
C LEU A 134 -6.66 14.37 -14.49
N TRP A 135 -6.81 13.12 -14.91
CA TRP A 135 -8.12 12.50 -15.12
C TRP A 135 -8.14 11.03 -14.70
N LEU A 136 -9.34 10.54 -14.40
CA LEU A 136 -9.61 9.14 -14.09
C LEU A 136 -9.95 8.39 -15.38
N ASN A 137 -9.45 7.16 -15.51
CA ASN A 137 -9.99 6.17 -16.44
C ASN A 137 -10.70 5.11 -15.60
N THR A 138 -12.04 5.11 -15.63
CA THR A 138 -12.85 4.17 -14.83
C THR A 138 -12.75 2.73 -15.33
N GLN A 139 -12.62 2.54 -16.65
CA GLN A 139 -12.48 1.20 -17.26
C GLN A 139 -11.20 0.50 -16.81
N THR A 140 -10.09 1.23 -16.75
CA THR A 140 -8.82 0.68 -16.30
C THR A 140 -8.54 0.94 -14.82
N GLN A 141 -9.34 1.73 -14.10
CA GLN A 141 -9.05 2.12 -12.71
C GLN A 141 -7.61 2.67 -12.60
N GLN A 142 -7.31 3.65 -13.45
CA GLN A 142 -6.03 4.36 -13.47
C GLN A 142 -6.25 5.86 -13.45
N ILE A 143 -5.37 6.61 -12.77
CA ILE A 143 -5.30 8.05 -12.96
C ILE A 143 -4.15 8.39 -13.91
N VAL A 144 -4.40 9.35 -14.79
CA VAL A 144 -3.45 9.75 -15.81
C VAL A 144 -3.13 11.23 -15.63
N LEU A 145 -1.84 11.55 -15.68
CA LEU A 145 -1.29 12.88 -15.56
C LEU A 145 -0.50 13.21 -16.83
N SER A 146 -1.02 14.10 -17.67
CA SER A 146 -0.37 14.52 -18.91
C SER A 146 -0.12 16.02 -18.93
N LYS A 147 0.84 16.49 -19.74
CA LYS A 147 1.14 17.92 -19.83
C LYS A 147 -0.10 18.68 -20.30
N TRP A 148 -0.44 19.76 -19.60
CA TRP A 148 -1.53 20.64 -20.01
C TRP A 148 -1.10 21.42 -21.26
N ASN A 149 -1.67 21.08 -22.43
CA ASN A 149 -1.50 21.86 -23.65
C ASN A 149 -2.73 22.77 -23.80
N ASN A 150 -2.53 24.08 -23.88
CA ASN A 150 -3.60 25.08 -24.07
C ASN A 150 -4.32 24.98 -25.43
N ASN A 151 -4.01 23.97 -26.27
CA ASN A 151 -4.52 23.84 -27.63
C ASN A 151 -5.62 22.76 -27.79
N PHE A 152 -6.38 22.43 -26.75
CA PHE A 152 -7.64 21.71 -26.93
C PHE A 152 -8.74 22.71 -27.33
N ASN A 153 -8.67 23.18 -28.58
CA ASN A 153 -9.85 23.70 -29.25
C ASN A 153 -10.76 22.51 -29.59
N HIS A 154 -12.04 22.66 -29.30
CA HIS A 154 -13.12 21.75 -29.62
C HIS A 154 -13.00 21.15 -31.03
N THR A 155 -12.90 19.83 -31.12
CA THR A 155 -13.39 19.05 -32.26
C THR A 155 -14.12 17.81 -31.77
N ASN A 156 -15.44 17.96 -31.66
CA ASN A 156 -16.54 16.98 -31.79
C ASN A 156 -16.32 15.52 -31.39
N SER A 157 -17.00 15.12 -30.31
CA SER A 157 -17.91 13.97 -30.34
C SER A 157 -19.24 14.41 -29.72
N SER A 158 -20.30 14.23 -30.50
CA SER A 158 -21.69 14.64 -30.29
C SER A 158 -22.30 14.20 -28.95
N CYS A 159 -22.77 15.15 -28.15
CA CYS A 159 -23.91 14.95 -27.26
C CYS A 159 -24.69 16.27 -27.14
N SER A 160 -26.00 16.20 -27.39
CA SER A 160 -26.96 17.29 -27.53
C SER A 160 -26.89 18.34 -26.41
N SER A 161 -26.67 19.59 -26.80
CA SER A 161 -26.80 20.79 -25.98
C SER A 161 -28.27 21.12 -25.69
N LEU A 162 -28.58 21.32 -24.41
CA LEU A 162 -29.66 22.20 -23.98
C LEU A 162 -29.01 23.48 -23.46
N ASP A 163 -29.34 24.57 -24.15
CA ASP A 163 -28.85 25.93 -23.92
C ASP A 163 -29.25 26.48 -22.55
N ILE A 164 -28.30 27.12 -21.85
CA ILE A 164 -28.60 28.31 -21.04
C ILE A 164 -27.47 29.33 -21.23
N ASN A 165 -27.87 30.48 -21.75
CA ASN A 165 -27.09 31.71 -21.96
C ASN A 165 -26.40 32.21 -20.68
N CYS A 166 -25.14 32.62 -20.82
CA CYS A 166 -24.66 33.83 -20.15
C CYS A 166 -23.69 34.60 -21.05
N SER A 167 -24.04 35.86 -21.23
CA SER A 167 -23.53 36.87 -22.14
C SER A 167 -22.30 37.61 -21.59
N SER A 168 -21.64 38.34 -22.50
CA SER A 168 -20.64 39.43 -22.31
C SER A 168 -19.23 39.02 -21.85
N SER A 169 -18.13 39.61 -22.34
CA SER A 169 -17.85 40.53 -23.45
C SER A 169 -16.32 40.71 -23.53
N SER A 170 -15.81 40.82 -24.77
CA SER A 170 -14.72 41.73 -25.22
C SER A 170 -13.31 41.57 -24.59
N THR A 171 -12.18 41.64 -25.30
CA THR A 171 -11.81 42.16 -26.64
C THR A 171 -10.32 41.88 -26.86
N LEU A 172 -9.89 42.05 -28.11
CA LEU A 172 -8.54 42.38 -28.60
C LEU A 172 -7.65 41.22 -29.11
N GLU A 173 -7.76 41.09 -30.43
CA GLU A 173 -6.84 40.57 -31.42
C GLU A 173 -5.45 41.24 -31.34
N GLU A 174 -4.40 40.48 -31.68
CA GLU A 174 -3.40 40.99 -32.62
C GLU A 174 -2.72 39.83 -33.36
N GLN A 175 -2.77 39.92 -34.69
CA GLN A 175 -2.23 39.00 -35.68
C GLN A 175 -0.75 39.30 -35.96
N ILE A 176 0.09 38.28 -36.12
CA ILE A 176 1.31 38.37 -36.93
C ILE A 176 1.44 37.08 -37.76
N GLU A 177 1.18 37.20 -39.06
CA GLU A 177 1.56 36.25 -40.12
C GLU A 177 3.07 36.33 -40.40
N ILE A 178 3.75 35.18 -40.52
CA ILE A 178 4.92 35.04 -41.40
C ILE A 178 4.85 33.69 -42.14
N ASN A 179 5.01 33.80 -43.46
CA ASN A 179 4.88 32.79 -44.49
C ASN A 179 6.03 31.76 -44.60
N SER A 180 5.62 30.52 -44.90
CA SER A 180 6.18 29.53 -45.84
C SER A 180 7.70 29.24 -45.91
N ARG A 181 8.07 27.95 -45.83
CA ARG A 181 8.60 27.15 -46.97
C ARG A 181 8.97 25.71 -46.57
N SER A 182 8.65 24.80 -47.50
CA SER A 182 8.84 23.35 -47.56
C SER A 182 10.29 22.90 -47.74
N PHE A 183 10.66 21.71 -47.22
CA PHE A 183 11.53 20.74 -47.91
C PHE A 183 11.29 19.30 -47.41
N SER A 184 11.50 18.36 -48.33
CA SER A 184 11.09 16.96 -48.39
C SER A 184 12.21 15.98 -47.94
N THR A 185 11.79 14.75 -47.58
CA THR A 185 12.53 13.45 -47.58
C THR A 185 13.73 13.31 -46.62
N THR A 186 13.86 12.29 -45.75
CA THR A 186 14.19 10.89 -46.09
C THR A 186 14.16 9.99 -44.81
N ILE A 187 13.56 8.79 -44.90
CA ILE A 187 13.76 7.47 -44.21
C ILE A 187 14.26 7.41 -42.72
N PRO A 188 13.62 6.60 -41.83
CA PRO A 188 14.00 6.46 -40.41
C PRO A 188 14.94 5.28 -40.11
N PRO A 189 15.76 5.34 -39.04
CA PRO A 189 16.27 4.13 -38.39
C PRO A 189 15.67 3.92 -36.98
N LYS A 190 15.06 2.74 -36.83
CA LYS A 190 15.16 1.81 -35.68
C LYS A 190 15.04 2.41 -34.26
N TYR A 191 13.85 2.29 -33.67
CA TYR A 191 13.67 2.38 -32.21
C TYR A 191 13.79 0.99 -31.57
N SER A 192 14.90 0.77 -30.86
CA SER A 192 14.98 -0.22 -29.78
C SER A 192 14.61 0.47 -28.47
N THR A 193 13.50 0.08 -27.84
CA THR A 193 13.22 0.44 -26.45
C THR A 193 13.70 -0.70 -25.55
N ALA A 194 14.92 -0.55 -25.02
CA ALA A 194 15.43 -1.34 -23.91
C ALA A 194 15.45 -0.47 -22.65
N THR A 195 14.74 -0.96 -21.63
CA THR A 195 14.89 -0.63 -20.22
C THR A 195 16.28 -1.02 -19.72
N THR A 196 17.14 -0.08 -19.33
CA THR A 196 17.87 -0.10 -18.05
C THR A 196 18.63 1.20 -17.79
N SER A 197 18.80 1.51 -16.51
CA SER A 197 19.57 2.58 -15.93
C SER A 197 21.06 2.54 -16.31
N THR A 198 21.61 3.66 -16.75
CA THR A 198 23.02 4.00 -16.55
C THR A 198 23.16 5.45 -16.14
N ARG A 199 23.79 5.67 -14.97
CA ARG A 199 24.31 6.96 -14.55
C ARG A 199 25.44 7.37 -15.52
N SER A 200 25.29 8.52 -16.15
CA SER A 200 26.41 9.32 -16.65
C SER A 200 26.13 10.78 -16.33
N CYS A 201 27.00 11.39 -15.53
CA CYS A 201 27.03 12.83 -15.33
C CYS A 201 27.51 13.50 -16.61
N SER A 202 26.63 14.22 -17.29
CA SER A 202 27.02 15.29 -18.22
C SER A 202 26.00 16.42 -18.11
N SER A 203 26.52 17.60 -17.78
CA SER A 203 25.82 18.84 -17.57
C SER A 203 25.53 19.50 -18.92
N THR A 204 24.32 19.31 -19.46
CA THR A 204 23.71 20.24 -20.43
C THR A 204 22.19 20.20 -20.28
N SER A 205 21.61 21.37 -20.02
CA SER A 205 20.18 21.62 -19.91
C SER A 205 19.46 21.28 -21.22
N SER A 206 18.72 20.18 -21.20
CA SER A 206 17.70 19.86 -22.21
C SER A 206 16.42 19.46 -21.46
N PHE A 207 15.40 20.32 -21.50
CA PHE A 207 14.06 19.99 -21.04
C PHE A 207 13.48 18.93 -21.98
N SER A 208 13.78 17.67 -21.70
CA SER A 208 13.14 16.51 -22.33
C SER A 208 11.62 16.60 -22.12
N SER A 209 10.83 16.34 -23.17
CA SER A 209 9.37 16.32 -23.10
C SER A 209 8.88 15.51 -21.90
N LEU A 210 8.14 16.16 -20.99
CA LEU A 210 7.54 15.48 -19.84
C LEU A 210 6.51 14.47 -20.36
N LYS A 211 6.85 13.18 -20.28
CA LYS A 211 5.99 12.07 -20.70
C LYS A 211 4.74 11.99 -19.81
N THR A 212 3.62 11.59 -20.40
CA THR A 212 2.39 11.22 -19.69
C THR A 212 2.69 10.15 -18.64
N GLN A 213 2.21 10.36 -17.41
CA GLN A 213 2.37 9.45 -16.29
C GLN A 213 1.02 8.81 -15.98
N THR A 214 1.01 7.50 -15.74
CA THR A 214 -0.20 6.75 -15.38
C THR A 214 0.05 6.03 -14.08
N LEU A 215 -0.91 6.10 -13.15
CA LEU A 215 -0.87 5.42 -11.86
C LEU A 215 -2.07 4.48 -11.74
N ASP A 216 -1.78 3.20 -11.55
CA ASP A 216 -2.77 2.18 -11.24
C ASP A 216 -3.28 2.34 -9.81
N LEU A 217 -4.59 2.42 -9.62
CA LEU A 217 -5.19 2.59 -8.29
C LEU A 217 -4.80 1.46 -7.33
N ARG A 218 -4.52 0.25 -7.84
CA ARG A 218 -4.03 -0.87 -7.02
C ARG A 218 -2.72 -0.57 -6.31
N LEU A 219 -1.88 0.29 -6.89
CA LEU A 219 -0.58 0.67 -6.34
C LEU A 219 -0.70 1.78 -5.28
N ILE A 220 -1.85 2.44 -5.16
CA ILE A 220 -2.07 3.47 -4.15
C ILE A 220 -2.10 2.81 -2.77
N LYS A 221 -1.34 3.40 -1.85
CA LYS A 221 -1.22 2.98 -0.45
C LYS A 221 -1.96 3.92 0.48
N ASP A 222 -2.03 5.20 0.13
CA ASP A 222 -2.76 6.20 0.92
C ASP A 222 -3.09 7.44 0.06
N VAL A 223 -4.20 8.10 0.40
CA VAL A 223 -4.65 9.35 -0.23
C VAL A 223 -5.17 10.28 0.85
N GLN A 224 -4.52 11.43 1.04
CA GLN A 224 -4.92 12.40 2.05
C GLN A 224 -4.71 13.83 1.57
N VAL A 225 -5.58 14.73 2.03
CA VAL A 225 -5.33 16.18 1.91
C VAL A 225 -4.18 16.53 2.86
N LEU A 226 -3.25 17.37 2.42
CA LEU A 226 -2.03 17.69 3.17
C LEU A 226 -2.31 18.26 4.58
N SER A 227 -3.41 18.99 4.75
CA SER A 227 -3.83 19.50 6.07
C SER A 227 -4.24 18.40 7.07
N GLN A 228 -4.57 17.21 6.58
CA GLN A 228 -4.96 16.04 7.37
C GLN A 228 -3.76 15.13 7.70
N ILE A 229 -2.66 15.26 6.96
CA ILE A 229 -1.47 14.43 7.17
C ILE A 229 -0.82 14.82 8.50
N GLY A 230 -0.47 13.80 9.29
CA GLY A 230 0.26 13.96 10.54
C GLY A 230 1.44 14.91 10.37
N THR A 231 1.61 15.78 11.36
CA THR A 231 2.66 16.81 11.41
C THR A 231 4.09 16.26 11.31
N THR A 232 4.25 14.95 11.47
CA THR A 232 5.53 14.24 11.60
C THR A 232 5.98 13.51 10.34
N MET A 233 5.18 13.45 9.27
CA MET A 233 5.64 12.79 8.04
C MET A 233 6.71 13.63 7.33
N GLN A 234 7.64 12.99 6.61
CA GLN A 234 8.70 13.70 5.87
C GLN A 234 8.15 14.79 4.95
N ILE A 235 6.97 14.55 4.37
CA ILE A 235 6.31 15.48 3.46
C ILE A 235 5.88 16.77 4.16
N THR A 236 5.38 16.65 5.40
CA THR A 236 4.97 17.79 6.23
C THR A 236 6.19 18.54 6.75
N GLU A 237 7.28 17.83 7.05
CA GLU A 237 8.53 18.45 7.48
C GLU A 237 9.21 19.23 6.34
N LYS A 238 9.22 18.67 5.12
CA LYS A 238 9.64 19.39 3.91
C LYS A 238 8.79 20.65 3.70
N TRP A 239 7.47 20.53 3.87
CA TRP A 239 6.55 21.67 3.77
C TRP A 239 6.84 22.77 4.80
N ARG A 240 7.21 22.40 6.04
CA ARG A 240 7.56 23.36 7.09
C ARG A 240 8.87 24.09 6.83
N ARG A 241 9.86 23.42 6.26
CA ARG A 241 11.18 24.04 6.03
C ARG A 241 11.21 24.91 4.78
N ASP A 242 10.31 24.68 3.83
CA ASP A 242 10.31 25.35 2.55
C ASP A 242 9.29 26.50 2.48
N SER A 243 9.78 27.74 2.59
CA SER A 243 8.96 28.95 2.51
C SER A 243 8.21 29.10 1.17
N ALA A 244 8.72 28.50 0.08
CA ALA A 244 8.05 28.53 -1.22
C ALA A 244 6.87 27.55 -1.28
N LEU A 245 6.87 26.48 -0.48
CA LEU A 245 5.72 25.59 -0.32
C LEU A 245 4.65 26.21 0.58
N GLN A 246 5.06 26.90 1.64
CA GLN A 246 4.14 27.49 2.62
C GLN A 246 3.16 28.53 2.06
N ARG A 247 3.43 29.08 0.85
CA ARG A 247 2.51 30.01 0.18
C ARG A 247 1.19 29.37 -0.29
N PHE A 248 1.15 28.04 -0.42
CA PHE A 248 -0.04 27.32 -0.87
C PHE A 248 -0.89 26.88 0.32
N ASP A 249 -2.22 26.87 0.15
CA ASP A 249 -3.13 26.34 1.16
C ASP A 249 -2.98 24.81 1.24
N LYS A 250 -2.73 24.28 2.43
CA LYS A 250 -2.64 22.84 2.67
C LYS A 250 -3.94 22.09 2.33
N ASN A 251 -5.08 22.78 2.33
CA ASN A 251 -6.37 22.17 1.96
C ASN A 251 -6.55 21.95 0.46
N THR A 252 -5.72 22.57 -0.39
CA THR A 252 -5.78 22.41 -1.84
C THR A 252 -4.72 21.44 -2.38
N VAL A 253 -3.94 20.81 -1.50
CA VAL A 253 -2.89 19.86 -1.87
C VAL A 253 -3.29 18.45 -1.49
N LEU A 254 -3.37 17.58 -2.48
CA LEU A 254 -3.59 16.16 -2.32
C LEU A 254 -2.26 15.41 -2.34
N CYS A 255 -2.04 14.57 -1.33
CA CYS A 255 -0.95 13.61 -1.30
C CYS A 255 -1.47 12.23 -1.69
N ILE A 256 -0.89 11.65 -2.74
CA ILE A 256 -1.14 10.27 -3.17
C ILE A 256 0.15 9.47 -2.95
N SER A 257 0.16 8.62 -1.93
CA SER A 257 1.26 7.70 -1.65
C SER A 257 1.04 6.39 -2.38
N TRP A 258 2.02 5.92 -3.14
CA TRP A 258 1.87 4.75 -4.01
C TRP A 258 3.18 3.99 -4.24
N GLY A 259 3.07 2.74 -4.67
CA GLY A 259 4.20 1.89 -5.05
C GLY A 259 4.32 0.63 -4.19
N VAL A 260 5.25 -0.24 -4.59
CA VAL A 260 5.48 -1.57 -3.98
C VAL A 260 6.70 -1.61 -3.05
N THR A 261 7.49 -0.54 -3.05
CA THR A 261 8.70 -0.42 -2.24
C THR A 261 8.39 -0.15 -0.78
N PHE A 262 9.35 -0.43 0.11
CA PHE A 262 9.23 -0.20 1.54
C PHE A 262 8.83 1.25 1.85
N ILE A 263 9.56 2.21 1.28
CA ILE A 263 9.17 3.63 1.25
C ILE A 263 8.35 3.87 -0.03
N PRO A 264 7.08 4.29 0.08
CA PRO A 264 6.25 4.58 -1.09
C PRO A 264 6.68 5.89 -1.76
N ASN A 265 6.41 6.00 -3.05
CA ASN A 265 6.49 7.25 -3.80
C ASN A 265 5.30 8.15 -3.43
N ASN A 266 5.48 9.46 -3.54
CA ASN A 266 4.42 10.43 -3.27
C ASN A 266 4.19 11.33 -4.49
N TRP A 267 2.93 11.49 -4.88
CA TRP A 267 2.50 12.61 -5.73
C TRP A 267 1.88 13.68 -4.84
N LEU A 268 2.41 14.89 -4.96
CA LEU A 268 1.82 16.09 -4.38
C LEU A 268 1.13 16.87 -5.49
N ILE A 269 -0.19 16.89 -5.46
CA ILE A 269 -1.02 17.50 -6.49
C ILE A 269 -1.73 18.71 -5.90
N LEU A 270 -1.40 19.89 -6.39
CA LEU A 270 -2.07 21.14 -6.08
C LEU A 270 -3.26 21.33 -7.01
N PHE A 271 -4.44 21.52 -6.42
CA PHE A 271 -5.70 21.84 -7.10
C PHE A 271 -6.01 23.34 -7.00
N ASP A 272 -6.85 23.82 -7.92
CA ASP A 272 -7.26 25.23 -7.97
C ASP A 272 -8.10 25.65 -6.75
N ASN A 273 -8.87 24.72 -6.16
CA ASN A 273 -9.68 24.97 -4.97
C ASN A 273 -9.80 23.73 -4.07
N LYS A 274 -10.32 23.94 -2.87
CA LYS A 274 -10.45 22.93 -1.81
C LYS A 274 -11.53 21.90 -2.15
N GLU A 275 -12.61 22.32 -2.80
CA GLU A 275 -13.74 21.48 -3.16
C GLU A 275 -13.29 20.37 -4.12
N LEU A 276 -12.51 20.74 -5.14
CA LEU A 276 -11.96 19.81 -6.12
C LEU A 276 -10.89 18.89 -5.49
N CYS A 277 -10.04 19.41 -4.62
CA CYS A 277 -9.09 18.59 -3.85
C CYS A 277 -9.81 17.51 -3.03
N ASN A 278 -10.90 17.89 -2.35
CA ASN A 278 -11.72 16.97 -1.55
C ASN A 278 -12.47 15.96 -2.42
N LEU A 279 -13.02 16.38 -3.57
CA LEU A 279 -13.65 15.48 -4.55
C LEU A 279 -12.68 14.37 -4.96
N TRP A 280 -11.46 14.75 -5.37
CA TRP A 280 -10.42 13.78 -5.75
C TRP A 280 -9.98 12.91 -4.57
N CYS A 281 -9.84 13.48 -3.37
CA CYS A 281 -9.50 12.70 -2.18
C CYS A 281 -10.55 11.63 -1.87
N GLN A 282 -11.83 12.00 -1.86
CA GLN A 282 -12.95 11.09 -1.59
C GLN A 282 -13.09 10.05 -2.71
N GLY A 283 -13.06 10.48 -3.97
CA GLY A 283 -13.25 9.60 -5.12
C GLY A 283 -12.15 8.56 -5.24
N LEU A 284 -10.88 8.94 -5.06
CA LEU A 284 -9.80 7.96 -5.05
C LEU A 284 -9.90 7.00 -3.86
N ARG A 285 -10.33 7.48 -2.68
CA ARG A 285 -10.54 6.59 -1.53
C ARG A 285 -11.66 5.58 -1.78
N GLN A 286 -12.79 6.04 -2.32
CA GLN A 286 -13.91 5.17 -2.66
C GLN A 286 -13.50 4.13 -3.73
N LEU A 287 -12.84 4.54 -4.81
CA LEU A 287 -12.39 3.62 -5.85
C LEU A 287 -11.36 2.60 -5.34
N CYS A 288 -10.46 3.02 -4.44
CA CYS A 288 -9.51 2.09 -3.82
C CYS A 288 -10.23 1.06 -2.92
N LEU A 289 -11.31 1.46 -2.22
CA LEU A 289 -12.15 0.54 -1.44
C LEU A 289 -12.95 -0.41 -2.35
N GLU A 290 -13.53 0.09 -3.44
CA GLU A 290 -14.22 -0.73 -4.44
C GLU A 290 -13.26 -1.74 -5.09
N GLN A 291 -12.04 -1.31 -5.43
CA GLN A 291 -11.01 -2.17 -6.00
C GLN A 291 -10.54 -3.26 -5.02
N ALA A 292 -10.52 -3.00 -3.72
CA ALA A 292 -10.18 -3.99 -2.71
C ALA A 292 -11.28 -5.03 -2.49
N ASN A 293 -12.53 -4.71 -2.84
CA ASN A 293 -13.69 -5.61 -2.72
C ASN A 293 -14.14 -6.19 -4.08
N ALA A 294 -13.40 -5.93 -5.16
CA ALA A 294 -13.74 -6.38 -6.50
C ALA A 294 -13.69 -7.92 -6.59
N SER A 295 -14.60 -8.51 -7.34
CA SER A 295 -14.55 -9.95 -7.63
C SER A 295 -13.31 -10.30 -8.44
N GLN A 296 -12.85 -11.56 -8.34
CA GLN A 296 -11.73 -12.03 -9.14
C GLN A 296 -11.97 -11.82 -10.65
N ALA A 297 -13.18 -12.07 -11.12
CA ALA A 297 -13.56 -11.85 -12.52
C ALA A 297 -13.27 -10.42 -12.97
N LEU A 298 -13.72 -9.45 -12.17
CA LEU A 298 -13.56 -8.02 -12.47
C LEU A 298 -12.09 -7.59 -12.40
N ILE A 299 -11.30 -8.17 -11.49
CA ILE A 299 -9.85 -7.91 -11.40
C ILE A 299 -9.15 -8.41 -12.68
N VAL A 300 -9.47 -9.62 -13.14
CA VAL A 300 -8.92 -10.21 -14.37
C VAL A 300 -9.35 -9.40 -15.58
N GLU A 301 -10.64 -9.05 -15.70
CA GLU A 301 -11.16 -8.21 -16.78
C GLU A 301 -10.45 -6.85 -16.84
N ARG A 302 -10.31 -6.15 -15.71
CA ARG A 302 -9.59 -4.87 -15.63
C ARG A 302 -8.12 -5.02 -16.03
N TRP A 303 -7.46 -6.12 -15.65
CA TRP A 303 -6.09 -6.39 -16.07
C TRP A 303 -6.00 -6.61 -17.58
N LEU A 304 -6.91 -7.40 -18.16
CA LEU A 304 -6.99 -7.64 -19.60
C LEU A 304 -7.24 -6.35 -20.36
N ARG A 305 -8.16 -5.50 -19.90
CA ARG A 305 -8.41 -4.17 -20.47
C ARG A 305 -7.16 -3.29 -20.44
N LYS A 306 -6.41 -3.28 -19.33
CA LYS A 306 -5.13 -2.56 -19.25
C LYS A 306 -4.13 -3.05 -20.29
N GLN A 307 -3.97 -4.37 -20.43
CA GLN A 307 -3.06 -4.93 -21.43
C GLN A 307 -3.52 -4.57 -22.84
N PHE A 308 -4.81 -4.73 -23.14
CA PHE A 308 -5.41 -4.39 -24.41
C PHE A 308 -5.15 -2.92 -24.78
N CYS A 309 -5.54 -1.98 -23.90
CA CYS A 309 -5.33 -0.55 -24.11
C CYS A 309 -3.85 -0.19 -24.26
N SER A 310 -2.92 -0.89 -23.59
CA SER A 310 -1.49 -0.62 -23.72
C SER A 310 -0.90 -1.01 -25.08
N LEU A 311 -1.58 -1.90 -25.82
CA LEU A 311 -1.19 -2.36 -27.15
C LEU A 311 -1.84 -1.52 -28.26
N LEU A 312 -2.82 -0.68 -27.93
CA LEU A 312 -3.46 0.22 -28.89
C LEU A 312 -2.53 1.37 -29.26
N VAL A 313 -2.44 1.66 -30.55
CA VAL A 313 -1.72 2.84 -31.06
C VAL A 313 -2.56 4.11 -30.89
N HIS A 314 -3.88 4.00 -31.08
CA HIS A 314 -4.86 5.06 -30.89
C HIS A 314 -6.06 4.50 -30.14
N PRO A 315 -6.31 4.89 -28.88
CA PRO A 315 -7.49 4.49 -28.15
C PRO A 315 -8.72 5.25 -28.69
N THR A 316 -9.49 4.56 -29.52
CA THR A 316 -10.82 4.97 -30.01
C THR A 316 -11.82 3.85 -29.71
N ASP A 317 -13.12 4.13 -29.80
CA ASP A 317 -14.17 3.18 -29.42
C ASP A 317 -14.15 1.87 -30.23
N ASN A 318 -13.53 1.86 -31.41
CA ASN A 318 -13.35 0.68 -32.28
C ASN A 318 -11.87 0.29 -32.46
N ALA A 319 -11.03 0.57 -31.48
CA ALA A 319 -9.60 0.33 -31.62
C ALA A 319 -9.28 -1.16 -31.61
N CYS A 320 -8.61 -1.63 -32.67
CA CYS A 320 -8.12 -3.00 -32.80
C CYS A 320 -6.61 -3.09 -32.56
N ILE A 321 -6.16 -4.20 -31.97
CA ILE A 321 -4.75 -4.53 -31.88
C ILE A 321 -4.30 -5.13 -33.21
N SER A 322 -3.22 -4.59 -33.76
CA SER A 322 -2.54 -5.22 -34.90
C SER A 322 -1.70 -6.41 -34.43
N ILE A 323 -1.77 -7.51 -35.18
CA ILE A 323 -1.02 -8.77 -34.95
C ILE A 323 0.47 -8.58 -34.60
N LYS A 324 1.11 -7.55 -35.16
CA LYS A 324 2.53 -7.22 -34.93
C LYS A 324 2.85 -6.93 -33.46
N HIS A 325 1.86 -6.52 -32.66
CA HIS A 325 2.00 -6.23 -31.24
C HIS A 325 1.80 -7.44 -30.34
N MET A 326 1.15 -8.50 -30.83
CA MET A 326 0.87 -9.70 -30.03
C MET A 326 2.10 -10.53 -29.74
N LYS A 327 2.99 -10.74 -30.71
CA LYS A 327 4.20 -11.55 -30.46
C LYS A 327 5.09 -10.96 -29.35
N PRO A 328 5.39 -9.64 -29.33
CA PRO A 328 6.04 -9.02 -28.19
C PRO A 328 5.25 -9.15 -26.88
N PHE A 329 3.92 -8.96 -26.92
CA PHE A 329 3.07 -9.12 -25.73
C PHE A 329 3.18 -10.53 -25.13
N VAL A 330 3.01 -11.58 -25.95
CA VAL A 330 3.07 -12.97 -25.48
C VAL A 330 4.45 -13.31 -24.92
N GLN A 331 5.53 -12.87 -25.58
CA GLN A 331 6.89 -13.19 -25.14
C GLN A 331 7.34 -12.39 -23.92
N GLN A 332 6.93 -11.12 -23.80
CA GLN A 332 7.43 -10.21 -22.76
C GLN A 332 6.49 -10.08 -21.57
N ARG A 333 5.17 -10.08 -21.80
CA ARG A 333 4.16 -9.96 -20.74
C ARG A 333 3.70 -11.30 -20.22
N LEU A 334 3.31 -12.21 -21.12
CA LEU A 334 2.90 -13.57 -20.72
C LEU A 334 4.10 -14.51 -20.49
N GLN A 335 5.31 -14.08 -20.87
CA GLN A 335 6.54 -14.88 -20.77
C GLN A 335 6.42 -16.26 -21.45
N CYS A 336 5.55 -16.37 -22.46
CA CYS A 336 5.27 -17.61 -23.17
C CYS A 336 6.11 -17.69 -24.45
N LYS A 337 6.82 -18.82 -24.62
CA LYS A 337 7.58 -19.11 -25.83
C LYS A 337 6.69 -19.77 -26.87
N ILE A 338 6.31 -19.03 -27.89
CA ILE A 338 5.51 -19.52 -29.02
C ILE A 338 6.19 -19.20 -30.36
N SER A 339 6.08 -20.12 -31.31
CA SER A 339 6.54 -19.87 -32.69
C SER A 339 5.60 -18.89 -33.41
N GLY A 340 6.10 -18.22 -34.45
CA GLY A 340 5.26 -17.30 -35.23
C GLY A 340 4.09 -18.00 -35.94
N LYS A 341 4.28 -19.26 -36.35
CA LYS A 341 3.24 -20.06 -37.03
C LYS A 341 2.11 -20.44 -36.07
N GLN A 342 2.45 -21.00 -34.91
CA GLN A 342 1.47 -21.34 -33.88
C GLN A 342 0.71 -20.11 -33.40
N LEU A 343 1.40 -18.97 -33.28
CA LEU A 343 0.74 -17.73 -32.86
C LEU A 343 -0.30 -17.25 -33.90
N GLN A 344 0.00 -17.37 -35.21
CA GLN A 344 -0.92 -17.01 -36.30
C GLN A 344 -2.17 -17.89 -36.37
N GLU A 345 -2.15 -19.09 -35.80
CA GLU A 345 -3.33 -19.97 -35.73
C GLU A 345 -4.34 -19.50 -34.67
N ILE A 346 -3.91 -18.65 -33.74
CA ILE A 346 -4.70 -18.23 -32.57
C ILE A 346 -5.23 -16.81 -32.72
N ILE A 347 -4.46 -15.93 -33.37
CA ILE A 347 -4.73 -14.49 -33.41
C ILE A 347 -5.20 -14.03 -34.79
N GLU A 348 -6.06 -13.02 -34.78
CA GLU A 348 -6.59 -12.39 -35.99
C GLU A 348 -5.68 -11.23 -36.43
N ASN A 349 -5.82 -10.77 -37.68
CA ASN A 349 -5.04 -9.66 -38.21
C ASN A 349 -5.29 -8.34 -37.44
N GLU A 350 -6.56 -8.11 -37.12
CA GLU A 350 -7.04 -7.02 -36.27
C GLU A 350 -7.96 -7.63 -35.20
N MET A 351 -7.63 -7.41 -33.92
CA MET A 351 -8.37 -7.98 -32.81
C MET A 351 -9.01 -6.88 -31.96
N GLY A 352 -10.33 -6.97 -31.81
CA GLY A 352 -11.05 -6.26 -30.75
C GLY A 352 -10.76 -6.87 -29.38
N PHE A 353 -11.39 -6.32 -28.34
CA PHE A 353 -11.18 -6.76 -26.96
C PHE A 353 -11.53 -8.25 -26.76
N GLU A 354 -12.68 -8.70 -27.27
CA GLU A 354 -13.12 -10.09 -27.14
C GLU A 354 -12.16 -11.09 -27.81
N SER A 355 -11.73 -10.83 -29.04
CA SER A 355 -10.72 -11.66 -29.74
C SER A 355 -9.38 -11.70 -28.98
N PHE A 356 -8.99 -10.58 -28.36
CA PHE A 356 -7.80 -10.51 -27.53
C PHE A 356 -7.92 -11.36 -26.25
N VAL A 357 -9.06 -11.32 -25.57
CA VAL A 357 -9.33 -12.14 -24.38
C VAL A 357 -9.33 -13.63 -24.75
N PHE A 358 -9.96 -13.99 -25.88
CA PHE A 358 -9.92 -15.36 -26.39
C PHE A 358 -8.49 -15.84 -26.63
N ALA A 359 -7.69 -15.05 -27.35
CA ALA A 359 -6.29 -15.37 -27.62
C ALA A 359 -5.46 -15.50 -26.34
N HIS A 360 -5.67 -14.61 -25.36
CA HIS A 360 -5.04 -14.68 -24.05
C HIS A 360 -5.36 -16.00 -23.33
N ASN A 361 -6.64 -16.33 -23.22
CA ASN A 361 -7.10 -17.52 -22.51
C ASN A 361 -6.61 -18.79 -23.19
N TRP A 362 -6.58 -18.83 -24.52
CA TRP A 362 -6.04 -19.96 -25.27
C TRP A 362 -4.55 -20.18 -24.98
N LEU A 363 -3.77 -19.10 -24.90
CA LEU A 363 -2.32 -19.16 -24.66
C LEU A 363 -1.94 -19.60 -23.24
N LEU A 364 -2.79 -19.33 -22.24
CA LEU A 364 -2.51 -19.68 -20.85
C LEU A 364 -3.19 -20.97 -20.39
N ASN A 365 -4.37 -21.29 -20.94
CA ASN A 365 -5.14 -22.46 -20.51
C ASN A 365 -4.72 -23.68 -21.32
N PHE A 366 -3.82 -24.48 -20.74
CA PHE A 366 -3.43 -25.79 -21.28
C PHE A 366 -4.58 -26.79 -21.11
N HIS A 367 -5.55 -26.76 -22.02
CA HIS A 367 -6.78 -27.55 -21.97
C HIS A 367 -6.52 -29.05 -21.74
N SER A 368 -5.49 -29.62 -22.35
CA SER A 368 -5.12 -31.03 -22.17
C SER A 368 -4.69 -31.36 -20.73
N LEU A 369 -3.92 -30.48 -20.08
CA LEU A 369 -3.51 -30.62 -18.69
C LEU A 369 -4.70 -30.42 -17.75
N PHE A 370 -5.60 -29.50 -18.09
CA PHE A 370 -6.81 -29.29 -17.32
C PHE A 370 -7.70 -30.54 -17.36
N MET A 371 -7.98 -31.08 -18.55
CA MET A 371 -8.84 -32.25 -18.71
C MET A 371 -8.27 -33.51 -18.07
N SER A 372 -6.95 -33.66 -18.04
CA SER A 372 -6.35 -34.82 -17.35
C SER A 372 -6.55 -34.79 -15.83
N MET A 373 -6.73 -33.61 -15.23
CA MET A 373 -6.90 -33.46 -13.78
C MET A 373 -8.36 -33.26 -13.34
N PHE A 374 -9.18 -32.61 -14.17
CA PHE A 374 -10.51 -32.14 -13.77
C PHE A 374 -11.65 -32.62 -14.67
N SER A 375 -11.42 -33.58 -15.55
CA SER A 375 -12.45 -34.12 -16.46
C SER A 375 -13.74 -34.54 -15.74
N ASP A 376 -13.66 -35.10 -14.53
CA ASP A 376 -14.82 -35.50 -13.72
C ASP A 376 -15.74 -34.35 -13.30
N PHE A 377 -15.23 -33.11 -13.33
CA PHE A 377 -15.96 -31.89 -12.94
C PHE A 377 -16.48 -31.11 -14.15
N VAL A 378 -16.16 -31.55 -15.36
CA VAL A 378 -16.60 -30.92 -16.61
C VAL A 378 -17.90 -31.56 -17.11
N HIS A 379 -18.74 -30.78 -17.78
CA HIS A 379 -20.02 -31.24 -18.29
C HIS A 379 -19.85 -32.31 -19.39
N PRO A 380 -20.47 -33.49 -19.27
CA PRO A 380 -20.26 -34.61 -20.21
C PRO A 380 -20.61 -34.31 -21.67
N GLN A 381 -21.53 -33.38 -21.90
CA GLN A 381 -21.97 -32.97 -23.25
C GLN A 381 -21.31 -31.68 -23.73
N ASN A 382 -20.57 -30.99 -22.86
CA ASN A 382 -19.88 -29.76 -23.19
C ASN A 382 -18.60 -29.64 -22.36
N GLU A 383 -17.49 -30.10 -22.93
CA GLU A 383 -16.17 -30.13 -22.29
C GLU A 383 -15.63 -28.73 -21.93
N GLN A 384 -16.34 -27.65 -22.27
CA GLN A 384 -15.96 -26.28 -21.96
C GLN A 384 -16.73 -25.67 -20.79
N LYS A 385 -17.65 -26.42 -20.15
CA LYS A 385 -18.48 -25.90 -19.06
C LYS A 385 -18.42 -26.79 -17.82
N MET A 386 -18.29 -26.16 -16.66
CA MET A 386 -18.53 -26.71 -15.33
C MET A 386 -19.87 -26.17 -14.83
N ASN A 387 -20.82 -27.05 -14.56
CA ASN A 387 -22.10 -26.62 -13.99
C ASN A 387 -21.96 -26.34 -12.48
N PHE A 388 -22.92 -25.60 -11.94
CA PHE A 388 -22.96 -25.20 -10.54
C PHE A 388 -22.75 -26.37 -9.56
N ARG A 389 -23.43 -27.48 -9.80
CA ARG A 389 -23.38 -28.66 -8.92
C ARG A 389 -21.97 -29.25 -8.84
N LYS A 390 -21.29 -29.37 -9.98
CA LYS A 390 -19.92 -29.89 -10.05
C LYS A 390 -18.93 -28.96 -9.35
N PHE A 391 -19.12 -27.64 -9.43
CA PHE A 391 -18.33 -26.68 -8.66
C PHE A 391 -18.53 -26.87 -7.15
N VAL A 392 -19.77 -27.00 -6.67
CA VAL A 392 -20.06 -27.28 -5.25
C VAL A 392 -19.45 -28.61 -4.80
N ASP A 393 -19.57 -29.67 -5.61
CA ASP A 393 -18.99 -30.97 -5.30
C ASP A 393 -17.45 -30.92 -5.28
N PHE A 394 -16.81 -30.13 -6.16
CA PHE A 394 -15.37 -29.88 -6.13
C PHE A 394 -14.95 -29.18 -4.83
N LEU A 395 -15.62 -28.10 -4.45
CA LEU A 395 -15.34 -27.38 -3.19
C LEU A 395 -15.46 -28.30 -1.99
N LYS A 396 -16.52 -29.12 -1.95
CA LYS A 396 -16.79 -30.02 -0.82
C LYS A 396 -15.84 -31.20 -0.75
N ASN A 397 -15.63 -31.90 -1.87
CA ASN A 397 -14.99 -33.21 -1.87
C ASN A 397 -13.49 -33.14 -2.17
N VAL A 398 -13.04 -32.09 -2.85
CA VAL A 398 -11.62 -31.89 -3.21
C VAL A 398 -10.99 -30.83 -2.33
N GLN A 399 -11.58 -29.63 -2.27
CA GLN A 399 -11.02 -28.52 -1.47
C GLN A 399 -11.34 -28.63 0.02
N ASN A 400 -12.37 -29.39 0.39
CA ASN A 400 -12.92 -29.43 1.75
C ASN A 400 -13.25 -28.02 2.28
N ASP A 401 -13.77 -27.17 1.39
CA ASP A 401 -14.12 -25.78 1.66
C ASP A 401 -15.53 -25.67 2.29
N GLU A 402 -15.71 -24.75 3.24
CA GLU A 402 -17.01 -24.42 3.83
C GLU A 402 -18.03 -23.95 2.78
N LEU A 403 -17.57 -23.28 1.72
CA LEU A 403 -18.40 -22.86 0.58
C LEU A 403 -19.06 -24.06 -0.11
N GLY A 404 -18.37 -25.20 -0.17
CA GLY A 404 -18.92 -26.45 -0.71
C GLY A 404 -20.00 -27.11 0.17
N LYS A 405 -20.14 -26.67 1.43
CA LYS A 405 -21.13 -27.22 2.37
C LYS A 405 -22.49 -26.52 2.28
N SER A 406 -22.55 -25.31 1.73
CA SER A 406 -23.80 -24.57 1.48
C SER A 406 -23.88 -24.14 0.01
N PRO A 407 -24.73 -24.79 -0.80
CA PRO A 407 -25.01 -24.36 -2.17
C PRO A 407 -25.46 -22.90 -2.25
N GLU A 408 -26.18 -22.39 -1.26
CA GLU A 408 -26.65 -21.00 -1.25
C GLU A 408 -25.46 -20.03 -1.20
N LEU A 409 -24.47 -20.30 -0.33
CA LEU A 409 -23.25 -19.48 -0.25
C LEU A 409 -22.41 -19.58 -1.53
N ALA A 410 -22.29 -20.78 -2.11
CA ALA A 410 -21.58 -20.99 -3.38
C ALA A 410 -22.26 -20.26 -4.54
N SER A 411 -23.60 -20.23 -4.56
CA SER A 411 -24.38 -19.47 -5.53
C SER A 411 -24.13 -17.97 -5.35
N ASP A 412 -24.25 -17.44 -4.14
CA ASP A 412 -23.99 -16.03 -3.86
C ASP A 412 -22.54 -15.61 -4.17
N TYR A 413 -21.58 -16.52 -4.05
CA TYR A 413 -20.21 -16.31 -4.51
C TYR A 413 -20.14 -16.16 -6.03
N LEU A 414 -20.62 -17.14 -6.80
CA LEU A 414 -20.55 -17.09 -8.26
C LEU A 414 -21.42 -15.97 -8.86
N ARG A 415 -22.55 -15.66 -8.25
CA ARG A 415 -23.38 -14.52 -8.65
C ARG A 415 -22.63 -13.20 -8.50
N ARG A 416 -21.88 -13.01 -7.41
CA ARG A 416 -20.97 -11.85 -7.25
C ARG A 416 -19.83 -11.87 -8.25
N TYR A 417 -19.31 -13.05 -8.59
CA TYR A 417 -18.29 -13.20 -9.63
C TYR A 417 -18.79 -12.67 -10.97
N PHE A 418 -20.03 -13.00 -11.36
CA PHE A 418 -20.60 -12.64 -12.66
C PHE A 418 -21.29 -11.29 -12.73
N ARG A 419 -21.86 -10.78 -11.63
CA ARG A 419 -22.66 -9.54 -11.62
C ARG A 419 -22.01 -8.37 -12.35
N ASP A 420 -20.70 -8.21 -12.21
CA ASP A 420 -19.97 -7.05 -12.75
C ASP A 420 -19.43 -7.27 -14.16
N VAL A 421 -19.35 -8.52 -14.63
CA VAL A 421 -18.68 -8.90 -15.90
C VAL A 421 -19.63 -9.53 -16.92
N ASP A 422 -20.66 -10.22 -16.45
CA ASP A 422 -21.67 -10.92 -17.26
C ASP A 422 -22.99 -11.05 -16.47
N PRO A 423 -23.79 -9.98 -16.42
CA PRO A 423 -25.02 -9.94 -15.61
C PRO A 423 -26.07 -10.98 -16.01
N ASP A 424 -26.06 -11.46 -17.26
CA ASP A 424 -26.99 -12.48 -17.75
C ASP A 424 -26.75 -13.84 -17.06
N ARG A 425 -25.56 -14.03 -16.46
CA ARG A 425 -25.21 -15.19 -15.64
C ARG A 425 -25.35 -14.95 -14.13
N ASP A 426 -25.87 -13.81 -13.67
CA ASP A 426 -26.31 -13.59 -12.28
C ASP A 426 -27.64 -14.31 -11.99
N ILE A 427 -27.62 -15.63 -12.11
CA ILE A 427 -28.75 -16.54 -11.89
C ILE A 427 -28.50 -17.44 -10.67
N ALA A 428 -29.53 -18.16 -10.22
CA ALA A 428 -29.43 -18.98 -9.00
C ALA A 428 -28.41 -20.13 -9.10
N GLU A 429 -28.20 -20.71 -10.29
CA GLU A 429 -27.21 -21.76 -10.52
C GLU A 429 -26.28 -21.37 -11.68
N PRO A 430 -25.28 -20.50 -11.44
CA PRO A 430 -24.33 -20.11 -12.49
C PRO A 430 -23.45 -21.28 -12.93
N TRP A 431 -22.95 -21.22 -14.16
CA TRP A 431 -21.95 -22.15 -14.68
C TRP A 431 -20.64 -21.42 -14.97
N LEU A 432 -19.53 -22.13 -14.82
CA LEU A 432 -18.19 -21.65 -15.15
C LEU A 432 -17.76 -22.26 -16.48
N SER A 433 -17.14 -21.47 -17.35
CA SER A 433 -16.32 -22.01 -18.41
C SER A 433 -15.05 -22.66 -17.83
N THR A 434 -14.40 -23.51 -18.62
CA THR A 434 -13.11 -24.08 -18.24
C THR A 434 -12.07 -23.01 -17.89
N SER A 435 -12.04 -21.90 -18.63
CA SER A 435 -11.16 -20.77 -18.33
C SER A 435 -11.48 -20.11 -16.99
N GLU A 436 -12.76 -19.86 -16.71
CA GLU A 436 -13.16 -19.19 -15.46
C GLU A 436 -12.92 -20.08 -14.23
N PHE A 437 -13.07 -21.41 -14.38
CA PHE A 437 -12.72 -22.32 -13.30
C PHE A 437 -11.20 -22.36 -13.08
N VAL A 438 -10.39 -22.32 -14.13
CA VAL A 438 -8.92 -22.15 -14.00
C VAL A 438 -8.60 -20.83 -13.30
N ASP A 439 -9.25 -19.73 -13.69
CA ASP A 439 -9.07 -18.42 -13.04
C ASP A 439 -9.43 -18.49 -11.55
N TYR A 440 -10.50 -19.22 -11.18
CA TYR A 440 -10.84 -19.49 -9.78
C TYR A 440 -9.73 -20.26 -9.06
N LEU A 441 -9.18 -21.33 -9.66
CA LEU A 441 -8.13 -22.14 -9.02
C LEU A 441 -6.88 -21.32 -8.65
N PHE A 442 -6.54 -20.32 -9.47
CA PHE A 442 -5.41 -19.41 -9.24
C PHE A 442 -5.78 -18.11 -8.51
N SER A 443 -7.05 -17.95 -8.14
CA SER A 443 -7.54 -16.76 -7.43
C SER A 443 -7.14 -16.74 -5.95
N CYS A 444 -7.22 -15.56 -5.32
CA CYS A 444 -7.08 -15.44 -3.87
C CYS A 444 -8.22 -16.13 -3.10
N ASP A 445 -9.37 -16.38 -3.73
CA ASP A 445 -10.50 -17.11 -3.14
C ASP A 445 -10.22 -18.61 -3.01
N ASN A 446 -9.25 -19.14 -3.78
CA ASN A 446 -8.73 -20.51 -3.66
C ASN A 446 -7.30 -20.53 -3.07
N SER A 447 -6.97 -19.54 -2.24
CA SER A 447 -5.65 -19.43 -1.63
C SER A 447 -5.37 -20.59 -0.69
N LEU A 448 -4.14 -21.12 -0.74
CA LEU A 448 -3.64 -22.10 0.23
C LEU A 448 -3.59 -21.53 1.66
N PHE A 449 -3.58 -20.20 1.80
CA PHE A 449 -3.53 -19.54 3.10
C PHE A 449 -4.89 -19.59 3.79
N ASP A 450 -4.98 -20.34 4.89
CA ASP A 450 -6.19 -20.41 5.72
C ASP A 450 -6.53 -19.02 6.31
N PRO A 451 -7.70 -18.43 5.94
CA PRO A 451 -8.12 -17.11 6.40
C PRO A 451 -8.23 -16.95 7.92
N VAL A 452 -8.37 -18.05 8.68
CA VAL A 452 -8.37 -18.01 10.15
C VAL A 452 -7.07 -17.41 10.69
N ASN A 453 -5.96 -17.57 9.97
CA ASN A 453 -4.66 -17.00 10.32
C ASN A 453 -4.51 -15.51 9.96
N LYS A 454 -5.55 -14.85 9.42
CA LYS A 454 -5.59 -13.38 9.30
C LYS A 454 -5.73 -12.71 10.67
N GLU A 455 -6.31 -13.42 11.63
CA GLU A 455 -6.49 -12.97 13.01
C GLU A 455 -5.48 -13.60 13.97
N VAL A 456 -5.37 -13.05 15.17
CA VAL A 456 -4.50 -13.61 16.22
C VAL A 456 -5.15 -14.84 16.84
N VAL A 457 -4.67 -16.02 16.43
CA VAL A 457 -5.13 -17.34 16.92
C VAL A 457 -4.28 -17.92 18.05
N HIS A 458 -3.10 -17.36 18.28
CA HIS A 458 -2.16 -17.84 19.29
C HIS A 458 -2.63 -17.45 20.70
N ASP A 459 -2.30 -18.27 21.70
CA ASP A 459 -2.44 -17.88 23.10
C ASP A 459 -1.45 -16.74 23.38
N MET A 460 -1.96 -15.53 23.66
CA MET A 460 -1.17 -14.32 23.91
C MET A 460 -0.97 -14.05 25.40
N THR A 461 -1.18 -15.05 26.27
CA THR A 461 -1.03 -14.97 27.72
C THR A 461 0.25 -15.61 28.27
N LYS A 462 1.06 -16.24 27.41
CA LYS A 462 2.36 -16.80 27.82
C LYS A 462 3.41 -15.68 28.02
N PRO A 463 4.51 -15.94 28.74
CA PRO A 463 5.59 -14.98 28.89
C PRO A 463 6.15 -14.49 27.55
N LEU A 464 6.61 -13.24 27.49
CA LEU A 464 7.11 -12.62 26.24
C LEU A 464 8.25 -13.43 25.57
N THR A 465 9.02 -14.19 26.35
CA THR A 465 10.10 -15.08 25.89
C THR A 465 9.62 -16.25 25.01
N HIS A 466 8.32 -16.51 24.93
CA HIS A 466 7.74 -17.62 24.16
C HIS A 466 7.40 -17.25 22.71
N TYR A 467 7.56 -15.98 22.32
CA TYR A 467 7.12 -15.48 21.02
C TYR A 467 8.28 -15.03 20.16
N TRP A 468 8.17 -15.27 18.86
CA TRP A 468 8.97 -14.53 17.88
C TRP A 468 8.41 -13.13 17.73
N ILE A 469 9.27 -12.13 17.95
CA ILE A 469 8.91 -10.72 17.87
C ILE A 469 9.49 -10.14 16.59
N SER A 470 8.60 -9.66 15.70
CA SER A 470 9.00 -8.94 14.49
C SER A 470 9.85 -7.72 14.88
N SER A 471 11.11 -7.70 14.43
CA SER A 471 12.12 -6.75 14.90
C SER A 471 12.86 -6.13 13.73
N SER A 472 13.12 -4.83 13.82
CA SER A 472 13.83 -4.02 12.82
C SER A 472 15.18 -3.56 13.39
N HIS A 473 16.19 -3.55 12.53
CA HIS A 473 17.56 -3.13 12.84
C HIS A 473 17.88 -1.83 12.10
N ASN A 474 18.49 -0.87 12.79
CA ASN A 474 18.75 0.50 12.31
C ASN A 474 17.52 1.07 11.60
N THR A 475 16.36 1.04 12.29
CA THR A 475 15.03 1.28 11.71
C THR A 475 14.90 2.62 10.98
N TYR A 476 15.70 3.60 11.36
CA TYR A 476 15.71 4.93 10.74
C TYR A 476 16.23 4.92 9.30
N LEU A 477 17.03 3.94 8.86
CA LEU A 477 17.64 3.92 7.52
C LEU A 477 16.67 3.43 6.43
N THR A 478 16.74 4.06 5.26
CA THR A 478 15.94 3.68 4.07
C THR A 478 16.70 2.88 3.03
N GLY A 479 18.02 2.72 3.20
CA GLY A 479 18.90 2.04 2.24
C GLY A 479 20.16 1.50 2.90
N ASP A 480 21.32 1.75 2.29
CA ASP A 480 22.60 1.28 2.79
C ASP A 480 23.04 1.89 4.14
N GLN A 481 23.99 1.24 4.80
CA GLN A 481 24.47 1.62 6.14
C GLN A 481 25.40 2.86 6.15
N LEU A 482 25.84 3.40 5.02
CA LEU A 482 26.91 4.41 4.98
C LEU A 482 26.45 5.78 4.50
N LYS A 483 25.50 5.82 3.56
CA LYS A 483 25.15 7.03 2.78
C LYS A 483 23.65 7.21 2.60
N SER A 484 22.82 6.25 3.02
CA SER A 484 21.39 6.37 2.81
C SER A 484 20.74 7.43 3.71
N GLU A 485 19.53 7.83 3.34
CA GLU A 485 18.74 8.77 4.13
C GLU A 485 18.14 8.07 5.35
N SER A 486 18.20 8.77 6.48
CA SER A 486 17.38 8.48 7.66
C SER A 486 15.98 9.09 7.47
N SER A 487 14.92 8.34 7.76
CA SER A 487 13.53 8.75 7.53
C SER A 487 12.58 8.41 8.67
N LEU A 488 11.68 9.35 8.99
CA LEU A 488 10.51 9.11 9.85
C LEU A 488 9.57 8.07 9.22
N ASP A 489 9.47 8.06 7.89
CA ASP A 489 8.64 7.10 7.16
C ASP A 489 9.15 5.67 7.34
N ALA A 490 10.44 5.46 7.60
CA ALA A 490 10.99 4.13 7.87
C ALA A 490 10.44 3.54 9.19
N TYR A 491 10.29 4.36 10.23
CA TYR A 491 9.59 3.97 11.46
C TYR A 491 8.11 3.72 11.23
N ALA A 492 7.42 4.67 10.58
CA ALA A 492 5.99 4.55 10.28
C ALA A 492 5.69 3.25 9.51
N ARG A 493 6.45 2.97 8.44
CA ARG A 493 6.27 1.76 7.62
C ARG A 493 6.63 0.49 8.38
N SER A 494 7.70 0.48 9.17
CA SER A 494 8.01 -0.68 10.01
C SER A 494 6.86 -1.03 10.95
N LEU A 495 6.29 -0.03 11.63
CA LEU A 495 5.18 -0.22 12.57
C LEU A 495 3.89 -0.65 11.86
N LEU A 496 3.55 -0.03 10.74
CA LEU A 496 2.39 -0.41 9.93
C LEU A 496 2.49 -1.84 9.36
N LEU A 497 3.71 -2.32 9.08
CA LEU A 497 3.96 -3.71 8.69
C LEU A 497 3.94 -4.69 9.88
N GLY A 498 3.63 -4.23 11.09
CA GLY A 498 3.48 -5.04 12.29
C GLY A 498 4.79 -5.27 13.05
N CYS A 499 5.86 -4.52 12.76
CA CYS A 499 7.10 -4.60 13.55
C CYS A 499 6.84 -4.17 15.00
N ARG A 500 7.35 -4.93 15.97
CA ARG A 500 7.15 -4.76 17.42
C ARG A 500 8.46 -4.51 18.20
N CYS A 501 9.60 -4.41 17.51
CA CYS A 501 10.85 -3.91 18.08
C CYS A 501 11.55 -3.01 17.06
N VAL A 502 11.77 -1.74 17.41
CA VAL A 502 12.43 -0.76 16.54
C VAL A 502 13.67 -0.19 17.23
N GLU A 503 14.65 0.22 16.44
CA GLU A 503 15.96 0.66 16.91
C GLU A 503 16.19 2.16 16.72
N LEU A 504 16.78 2.80 17.73
CA LEU A 504 17.11 4.21 17.76
C LEU A 504 18.58 4.39 18.18
N ASP A 505 19.42 4.82 17.24
CA ASP A 505 20.83 5.15 17.48
C ASP A 505 20.94 6.60 17.91
N CYS A 506 21.03 6.85 19.21
CA CYS A 506 20.98 8.19 19.79
C CYS A 506 22.38 8.79 19.95
N TRP A 507 22.54 10.03 19.47
CA TRP A 507 23.78 10.80 19.54
C TRP A 507 23.49 12.24 19.99
N ASP A 508 24.52 12.88 20.58
CA ASP A 508 24.47 14.30 20.91
C ASP A 508 24.24 15.15 19.65
N GLY A 509 23.20 15.99 19.72
CA GLY A 509 22.82 16.94 18.69
C GLY A 509 23.23 18.38 19.02
N PRO A 510 22.66 19.35 18.30
CA PRO A 510 22.89 20.76 18.55
C PRO A 510 22.51 21.18 19.98
N GLN A 511 23.25 22.13 20.52
CA GLN A 511 22.92 22.75 21.80
C GLN A 511 22.04 23.97 21.60
N ARG A 512 21.05 24.13 22.46
CA ARG A 512 20.19 25.32 22.51
C ARG A 512 20.01 25.81 23.95
N ARG A 513 19.64 27.08 24.08
CA ARG A 513 19.28 27.67 25.38
C ARG A 513 17.84 27.32 25.70
N GLY A 514 17.60 26.80 26.90
CA GLY A 514 16.28 26.59 27.47
C GLY A 514 15.63 27.90 27.93
N PRO A 515 14.32 27.86 28.27
CA PRO A 515 13.58 29.04 28.72
C PRO A 515 14.20 29.76 29.91
N ASN A 516 14.90 29.02 30.78
CA ASN A 516 15.53 29.56 32.00
C ASN A 516 17.05 29.80 31.82
N GLY A 517 17.55 29.78 30.58
CA GLY A 517 18.97 29.97 30.26
C GLY A 517 19.84 28.72 30.38
N GLU A 518 19.27 27.58 30.81
CA GLU A 518 19.99 26.30 30.85
C GLU A 518 20.43 25.84 29.45
N THR A 519 21.55 25.11 29.34
CA THR A 519 21.97 24.51 28.07
C THR A 519 21.26 23.16 27.90
N ILE A 520 20.50 23.01 26.83
CA ILE A 520 19.83 21.77 26.43
C ILE A 520 20.57 21.19 25.23
N ILE A 521 20.92 19.92 25.29
CA ILE A 521 21.50 19.16 24.17
C ILE A 521 20.36 18.41 23.51
N ASP A 522 20.02 18.76 22.27
CA ASP A 522 19.03 18.02 21.51
C ASP A 522 19.61 16.64 21.12
N ILE A 523 18.75 15.64 20.90
CA ILE A 523 19.18 14.30 20.53
C ILE A 523 18.91 14.08 19.04
N VAL A 524 19.90 13.56 18.34
CA VAL A 524 19.78 13.18 16.93
C VAL A 524 19.93 11.68 16.75
N ILE A 525 19.23 11.15 15.74
CA ILE A 525 19.26 9.74 15.35
C ILE A 525 19.90 9.59 13.98
N TYR A 526 20.98 8.82 13.90
CA TYR A 526 21.68 8.47 12.66
C TYR A 526 22.72 7.36 12.93
N HIS A 527 23.29 6.79 11.87
CA HIS A 527 24.36 5.81 12.02
C HIS A 527 25.71 6.53 12.23
N GLY A 528 26.28 6.35 13.41
CA GLY A 528 27.49 7.04 13.87
C GLY A 528 28.67 6.94 12.90
N TYR A 529 29.45 8.03 12.79
CA TYR A 529 30.65 8.10 11.94
C TYR A 529 30.42 7.80 10.45
N THR A 530 29.18 7.94 9.95
CA THR A 530 28.83 7.76 8.54
C THR A 530 28.28 9.04 7.89
N MET A 531 27.88 8.95 6.62
CA MET A 531 27.28 10.05 5.85
C MET A 531 25.74 10.00 5.85
N THR A 532 25.11 9.16 6.67
CA THR A 532 23.64 9.08 6.75
C THR A 532 23.06 10.38 7.31
N SER A 533 21.89 10.79 6.82
CA SER A 533 21.22 11.99 7.33
C SER A 533 20.75 11.82 8.78
N LYS A 534 20.43 12.91 9.46
CA LYS A 534 20.05 12.93 10.89
C LYS A 534 18.57 13.24 11.05
N LEU A 535 17.94 12.60 12.03
CA LEU A 535 16.58 12.89 12.49
C LEU A 535 16.61 13.44 13.92
N ALA A 536 15.67 14.30 14.29
CA ALA A 536 15.50 14.69 15.69
C ALA A 536 14.76 13.59 16.47
N LEU A 537 15.19 13.31 17.71
CA LEU A 537 14.55 12.30 18.56
C LEU A 537 13.07 12.59 18.77
N LYS A 538 12.69 13.84 19.07
CA LYS A 538 11.28 14.21 19.31
C LYS A 538 10.40 13.85 18.10
N ASP A 539 10.86 14.09 16.88
CA ASP A 539 10.09 13.76 15.67
C ASP A 539 9.94 12.23 15.50
N VAL A 540 10.99 11.47 15.80
CA VAL A 540 10.94 10.00 15.79
C VAL A 540 9.96 9.48 16.85
N LEU A 541 10.02 9.99 18.08
CA LEU A 541 9.10 9.58 19.16
C LEU A 541 7.65 9.94 18.84
N GLN A 542 7.38 11.11 18.27
CA GLN A 542 6.02 11.50 17.85
C GLN A 542 5.51 10.61 16.72
N THR A 543 6.39 10.25 15.77
CA THR A 543 6.07 9.28 14.71
C THR A 543 5.75 7.91 15.31
N ILE A 544 6.58 7.41 16.23
CA ILE A 544 6.34 6.15 16.92
C ILE A 544 5.01 6.19 17.68
N LYS A 545 4.76 7.23 18.48
CA LYS A 545 3.50 7.40 19.23
C LYS A 545 2.28 7.33 18.32
N HIS A 546 2.36 7.94 17.14
CA HIS A 546 1.25 7.95 16.20
C HIS A 546 0.98 6.58 15.56
N TYR A 547 2.03 5.82 15.20
CA TYR A 547 1.91 4.57 14.45
C TYR A 547 2.02 3.29 15.29
N ALA A 548 2.50 3.37 16.53
CA ALA A 548 2.87 2.21 17.35
C ALA A 548 1.75 1.16 17.42
N PHE A 549 0.51 1.59 17.62
CA PHE A 549 -0.61 0.69 17.88
C PHE A 549 -1.69 0.68 16.78
N GLN A 550 -1.40 1.19 15.58
CA GLN A 550 -2.40 1.27 14.51
C GLN A 550 -2.77 -0.09 13.89
N THR A 551 -1.82 -1.02 13.83
CA THR A 551 -2.01 -2.34 13.20
C THR A 551 -1.86 -3.51 14.17
N SER A 552 -1.50 -3.22 15.42
CA SER A 552 -1.32 -4.21 16.48
C SER A 552 -1.31 -3.49 17.82
N ASP A 553 -2.10 -3.95 18.78
CA ASP A 553 -2.20 -3.40 20.14
C ASP A 553 -1.22 -4.06 21.13
N TYR A 554 -0.45 -5.05 20.69
CA TYR A 554 0.61 -5.70 21.48
C TYR A 554 1.82 -4.79 21.67
N PRO A 555 2.64 -5.03 22.72
CA PRO A 555 3.72 -4.12 23.12
C PRO A 555 4.73 -3.83 22.02
N LEU A 556 5.28 -2.61 22.07
CA LEU A 556 6.38 -2.16 21.24
C LEU A 556 7.66 -2.03 22.07
N ILE A 557 8.77 -2.57 21.58
CA ILE A 557 10.09 -2.43 22.21
C ILE A 557 10.89 -1.35 21.46
N LEU A 558 11.45 -0.39 22.20
CA LEU A 558 12.43 0.56 21.69
C LEU A 558 13.83 0.09 22.10
N SER A 559 14.60 -0.41 21.13
CA SER A 559 16.01 -0.73 21.30
C SER A 559 16.83 0.54 21.15
N ILE A 560 17.33 1.08 22.26
CA ILE A 560 18.14 2.30 22.24
C ILE A 560 19.63 1.91 22.18
N GLU A 561 20.31 2.36 21.13
CA GLU A 561 21.77 2.41 21.08
C GLU A 561 22.23 3.80 21.51
N ASP A 562 22.65 3.92 22.78
CA ASP A 562 23.01 5.19 23.39
C ASP A 562 24.50 5.51 23.24
N ASN A 563 24.78 6.57 22.48
CA ASN A 563 26.08 7.20 22.30
C ASN A 563 26.08 8.66 22.82
N CYS A 564 25.11 9.03 23.65
CA CYS A 564 24.94 10.38 24.19
C CYS A 564 25.78 10.63 25.44
N SER A 565 26.13 11.90 25.65
CA SER A 565 26.70 12.38 26.92
C SER A 565 25.65 12.35 28.05
N VAL A 566 26.08 12.31 29.31
CA VAL A 566 25.16 12.26 30.47
C VAL A 566 24.11 13.40 30.48
N PRO A 567 24.46 14.67 30.18
CA PRO A 567 23.44 15.73 30.05
C PRO A 567 22.43 15.45 28.94
N ALA A 568 22.87 14.94 27.79
CA ALA A 568 21.98 14.55 26.69
C ALA A 568 21.12 13.34 27.04
N GLN A 569 21.64 12.36 27.80
CA GLN A 569 20.84 11.23 28.32
C GLN A 569 19.72 11.69 29.26
N ARG A 570 19.96 12.70 30.10
CA ARG A 570 18.91 13.31 30.93
C ARG A 570 17.84 13.97 30.06
N GLN A 571 18.23 14.70 29.02
CA GLN A 571 17.28 15.28 28.08
C GLN A 571 16.51 14.20 27.29
N MET A 572 17.19 13.12 26.90
CA MET A 572 16.58 11.98 26.20
C MET A 572 15.49 11.34 27.06
N ALA A 573 15.77 11.11 28.35
CA ALA A 573 14.81 10.62 29.32
C ALA A 573 13.57 11.53 29.44
N ILE A 574 13.77 12.85 29.54
CA ILE A 574 12.69 13.84 29.59
C ILE A 574 11.85 13.78 28.31
N ASP A 575 12.49 13.78 27.14
CA ASP A 575 11.81 13.77 25.85
C ASP A 575 10.99 12.49 25.64
N ILE A 576 11.53 11.32 26.04
CA ILE A 576 10.82 10.03 25.98
C ILE A 576 9.59 10.05 26.88
N GLN A 577 9.72 10.53 28.12
CA GLN A 577 8.61 10.60 29.07
C GLN A 577 7.53 11.60 28.61
N GLU A 578 7.93 12.80 28.20
CA GLU A 578 7.04 13.87 27.74
C GLU A 578 6.24 13.42 26.51
N VAL A 579 6.91 12.83 25.53
CA VAL A 579 6.26 12.45 24.27
C VAL A 579 5.40 11.21 24.45
N LEU A 580 5.93 10.12 25.02
CA LEU A 580 5.22 8.85 25.09
C LEU A 580 4.16 8.79 26.21
N GLY A 581 4.35 9.55 27.29
CA GLY A 581 3.41 9.62 28.40
C GLY A 581 3.00 8.24 28.92
N ASP A 582 1.70 8.01 29.08
CA ASP A 582 1.13 6.77 29.63
C ASP A 582 1.39 5.51 28.80
N LEU A 583 1.80 5.66 27.53
CA LEU A 583 2.19 4.52 26.69
C LEU A 583 3.51 3.92 27.18
N LEU A 584 4.39 4.72 27.78
CA LEU A 584 5.67 4.23 28.29
C LEU A 584 5.44 3.32 29.50
N LEU A 585 6.01 2.11 29.46
CA LEU A 585 6.05 1.24 30.63
C LEU A 585 7.13 1.78 31.58
N THR A 586 6.68 2.49 32.61
CA THR A 586 7.57 3.10 33.59
C THR A 586 7.74 2.29 34.84
N SER A 587 6.90 1.27 35.11
CA SER A 587 6.95 0.40 36.30
C SER A 587 6.61 -1.06 35.97
N PRO A 588 7.09 -2.05 36.75
CA PRO A 588 6.72 -3.46 36.58
C PRO A 588 5.21 -3.67 36.72
N ILE A 589 4.64 -4.60 35.94
CA ILE A 589 3.20 -4.90 35.98
C ILE A 589 2.81 -5.54 37.32
N SER A 590 3.65 -6.45 37.83
CA SER A 590 3.54 -6.98 39.19
C SER A 590 4.90 -6.99 39.86
N ARG A 591 4.90 -6.82 41.19
CA ARG A 591 6.11 -6.76 42.02
C ARG A 591 6.76 -8.14 42.23
N ASP A 592 5.97 -9.21 42.04
CA ASP A 592 6.35 -10.60 42.36
C ASP A 592 6.50 -11.48 41.09
N GLU A 593 6.91 -10.88 39.96
CA GLU A 593 7.07 -11.59 38.68
C GLU A 593 8.43 -12.30 38.59
N TRP A 594 8.41 -13.62 38.41
CA TRP A 594 9.59 -14.46 38.15
C TRP A 594 9.81 -14.71 36.65
N GLU A 595 8.86 -14.32 35.81
CA GLU A 595 8.87 -14.44 34.34
C GLU A 595 8.48 -13.10 33.71
N LEU A 596 8.83 -12.88 32.45
CA LEU A 596 8.40 -11.67 31.74
C LEU A 596 6.87 -11.64 31.58
N PRO A 597 6.22 -10.47 31.67
CA PRO A 597 4.80 -10.36 31.41
C PRO A 597 4.42 -10.83 30.01
N SER A 598 3.16 -11.23 29.85
CA SER A 598 2.64 -11.64 28.55
C SER A 598 2.39 -10.47 27.61
N PRO A 599 2.38 -10.68 26.28
CA PRO A 599 1.95 -9.66 25.33
C PRO A 599 0.57 -9.07 25.66
N SER A 600 -0.36 -9.89 26.17
CA SER A 600 -1.70 -9.42 26.56
C SER A 600 -1.68 -8.50 27.77
N ALA A 601 -0.80 -8.73 28.74
CA ALA A 601 -0.66 -7.85 29.91
C ALA A 601 -0.01 -6.51 29.56
N LEU A 602 0.76 -6.46 28.47
CA LEU A 602 1.52 -5.31 27.99
C LEU A 602 0.86 -4.58 26.81
N ARG A 603 -0.45 -4.78 26.57
CA ARG A 603 -1.14 -4.09 25.47
C ARG A 603 -1.02 -2.57 25.61
N ASN A 604 -0.82 -1.91 24.47
CA ASN A 604 -0.63 -0.47 24.36
C ASN A 604 0.52 0.09 25.21
N LYS A 605 1.53 -0.74 25.51
CA LYS A 605 2.74 -0.33 26.24
C LYS A 605 3.98 -0.33 25.35
N ILE A 606 4.84 0.65 25.60
CA ILE A 606 6.14 0.83 24.97
C ILE A 606 7.21 0.53 26.02
N ILE A 607 8.08 -0.43 25.71
CA ILE A 607 9.14 -0.93 26.58
C ILE A 607 10.46 -0.33 26.13
N LEU A 608 11.25 0.20 27.06
CA LEU A 608 12.57 0.71 26.77
C LEU A 608 13.63 -0.38 27.01
N LYS A 609 14.33 -0.80 25.95
CA LYS A 609 15.54 -1.63 26.05
C LYS A 609 16.75 -0.69 26.04
N HIS A 610 17.33 -0.48 27.22
CA HIS A 610 18.54 0.32 27.42
C HIS A 610 19.42 -0.30 28.51
N LYS A 611 20.71 0.10 28.55
CA LYS A 611 21.62 -0.28 29.64
C LYS A 611 21.10 0.25 30.99
N LYS A 612 21.13 -0.58 32.03
CA LYS A 612 20.68 -0.25 33.39
C LYS A 612 21.89 -0.17 34.34
N LEU A 613 21.96 0.88 35.16
CA LEU A 613 22.95 1.00 36.23
C LEU A 613 22.70 -0.04 37.33
N ARG A 614 23.77 -0.57 37.93
CA ARG A 614 23.67 -1.51 39.06
C ARG A 614 23.08 -0.79 40.29
N GLU A 615 22.35 -1.51 41.14
CA GLU A 615 21.63 -0.93 42.28
C GLU A 615 22.56 -0.20 43.26
N GLU A 616 23.78 -0.71 43.49
CA GLU A 616 24.81 -0.09 44.35
C GLU A 616 25.29 1.29 43.87
N GLN A 617 25.25 1.54 42.56
CA GLN A 617 25.62 2.84 41.99
C GLN A 617 24.46 3.85 42.07
N GLN A 618 23.21 3.35 42.15
CA GLN A 618 22.03 4.21 42.26
C GLN A 618 21.92 4.88 43.64
N GLU A 619 22.36 4.22 44.71
CA GLU A 619 22.35 4.81 46.07
C GLU A 619 23.36 5.96 46.22
N ASN A 620 24.55 5.84 45.61
CA ASN A 620 25.57 6.90 45.65
C ASN A 620 25.21 8.12 44.77
N ASP A 621 24.54 7.93 43.64
CA ASP A 621 24.10 9.04 42.78
C ASP A 621 22.84 9.75 43.32
N ASN A 622 21.97 9.05 44.06
CA ASN A 622 20.78 9.63 44.70
C ASN A 622 21.13 10.63 45.83
N LEU A 623 22.32 10.53 46.42
CA LEU A 623 22.83 11.52 47.38
C LEU A 623 23.25 12.84 46.71
N ASN A 624 23.42 12.87 45.38
CA ASN A 624 23.92 14.04 44.65
C ASN A 624 22.98 14.60 43.57
N ASN A 625 21.90 13.93 43.15
CA ASN A 625 20.88 14.50 42.25
C ASN A 625 19.57 13.69 42.24
N SER A 626 18.43 14.34 42.47
CA SER A 626 17.11 13.74 42.67
C SER A 626 16.31 13.40 41.40
N PHE A 627 16.94 13.03 40.28
CA PHE A 627 16.23 12.93 38.98
C PHE A 627 16.48 11.64 38.17
N PHE A 628 16.93 10.56 38.80
CA PHE A 628 16.98 9.27 38.11
C PHE A 628 15.59 8.62 38.08
N ILE A 629 15.16 8.22 36.88
CA ILE A 629 13.90 7.51 36.63
C ILE A 629 13.82 6.30 37.55
N ARG A 630 12.91 6.37 38.51
CA ARG A 630 12.60 5.28 39.42
C ARG A 630 11.56 4.37 38.76
N ARG A 631 11.98 3.11 38.66
CA ARG A 631 11.26 1.84 38.57
C ARG A 631 10.01 1.72 37.76
#